data_AF-A0A4R3KZ32-F1
#
_entry.id   AF-A0A4R3KZ32-F1
#
_cell.length_a   1.000
_cell.length_b   1.000
_cell.length_c   1.000
_cell.angle_alpha   90.00
_cell.angle_beta   90.00
_cell.angle_gamma   90.00
#
_symmetry.space_group_name_H-M   'P 1'
#
loop_
_entity.id
_entity.type
_entity.pdbx_description
1 polymer ?
#
loop_
_entity_poly.entity_id
_entity_poly.type
_entity_poly.pdbx_seq_one_letter_code
_entity_poly.pdbx_strand_id
1 'polypeptide(L)' 'MFHNSLLFLGGIGAGEIVVVSLIVLLLFGGKKIPELMRGLGRGVREFKDAQDGMKEELDDSVKKSEAKKQSAPQPQQ' A
#
# COMPACT_ATOMS: atom_id res chain seq x y z
N MET A 1 35.65 -28.11 14.75
CA MET A 1 35.23 -28.52 13.40
C MET A 1 33.82 -28.00 13.16
N PHE A 2 33.72 -27.18 12.12
CA PHE A 2 32.58 -26.56 11.42
C PHE A 2 31.16 -26.78 12.00
N HIS A 3 30.70 -25.78 12.75
CA HIS A 3 29.28 -25.60 13.04
C HIS A 3 28.66 -24.78 11.88
N ASN A 4 27.51 -25.20 11.36
CA ASN A 4 26.61 -24.44 10.49
C ASN A 4 26.90 -24.28 8.98
N SER A 5 27.72 -25.11 8.33
CA SER A 5 27.80 -25.06 6.86
C SER A 5 26.60 -25.69 6.13
N LEU A 6 25.73 -26.44 6.81
CA LEU A 6 24.57 -27.12 6.17
C LEU A 6 23.27 -26.30 6.17
N LEU A 7 23.12 -25.31 7.06
CA LEU A 7 21.96 -24.40 7.07
C LEU A 7 22.05 -23.30 5.99
N PHE A 8 23.24 -23.07 5.42
CA PHE A 8 23.51 -22.01 4.45
C PHE A 8 23.19 -22.38 2.99
N LEU A 9 22.92 -23.65 2.67
CA LEU A 9 22.87 -24.12 1.27
C LEU A 9 21.47 -24.53 0.78
N GLY A 10 20.44 -24.52 1.63
CA GLY A 10 19.10 -25.05 1.30
C GLY A 10 17.99 -24.01 1.06
N GLY A 11 18.29 -22.72 1.20
CA GLY A 11 17.31 -21.63 1.20
C GLY A 11 17.56 -20.71 2.39
N ILE A 12 17.06 -19.47 2.30
CA ILE A 12 17.14 -18.50 3.40
C ILE A 12 16.40 -19.10 4.60
N GLY A 13 17.14 -19.74 5.50
CA GLY A 13 16.60 -20.34 6.71
C GLY A 13 16.22 -19.26 7.71
N ALA A 14 15.32 -19.59 8.64
CA ALA A 14 14.90 -18.65 9.70
C ALA A 14 16.10 -18.07 10.49
N GLY A 15 17.18 -18.84 10.66
CA GLY A 15 18.40 -18.36 11.33
C GLY A 15 19.11 -17.22 10.60
N GLU A 16 19.15 -17.25 9.27
CA GLU A 16 19.82 -16.22 8.46
C GLU A 16 19.01 -14.91 8.47
N ILE A 17 17.68 -15.02 8.37
CA ILE A 17 16.77 -13.87 8.51
C ILE A 17 16.96 -13.20 9.88
N VAL A 18 17.10 -13.98 10.95
CA VAL A 18 17.30 -13.45 12.31
C VAL A 18 18.65 -12.72 12.41
N VAL A 19 19.73 -13.28 11.85
CA VAL A 19 21.05 -12.64 11.86
C VAL A 19 21.04 -11.34 11.06
N VAL A 20 20.47 -11.35 9.85
CA VAL A 20 20.34 -10.14 9.02
C VAL A 20 19.48 -9.09 9.72
N SER A 21 18.34 -9.51 10.31
CA SER A 21 17.48 -8.62 11.08
C SER A 21 18.23 -8.00 12.25
N LEU A 22 19.02 -8.78 12.99
CA LEU A 22 19.85 -8.26 14.09
C LEU A 22 20.85 -7.21 13.62
N ILE A 23 21.53 -7.44 12.49
CA ILE A 23 22.46 -6.44 11.92
C ILE A 23 21.71 -5.16 11.56
N VAL A 24 20.58 -5.26 10.87
CA VAL A 24 19.73 -4.11 10.53
C VAL A 24 19.24 -3.39 11.79
N LEU A 25 18.83 -4.12 12.83
CA LEU A 25 18.42 -3.60 14.12
C LEU A 25 19.57 -2.90 14.87
N LEU A 26 20.82 -3.34 14.71
CA LEU A 26 21.98 -2.68 15.30
C LEU A 26 22.33 -1.39 14.56
N LEU A 27 22.26 -1.39 13.22
CA LEU A 27 22.57 -0.22 12.39
C LEU A 27 21.51 0.88 12.51
N PHE A 28 20.23 0.52 12.44
CA PHE A 28 19.13 1.47 12.45
C PHE A 28 18.49 1.63 13.83
N GLY A 29 18.70 0.70 14.76
CA GLY A 29 18.03 0.66 16.06
C GLY A 29 16.62 0.07 15.97
N GLY A 30 16.20 -0.66 17.02
CA GLY A 30 14.87 -1.31 17.05
C GLY A 30 13.67 -0.35 17.04
N LYS A 31 13.89 0.95 17.25
CA LYS A 31 12.83 1.98 17.20
C LYS A 31 12.58 2.52 15.79
N LYS A 32 13.57 2.49 14.90
CA LYS A 32 13.46 3.09 13.55
C LYS A 32 12.61 2.26 12.59
N ILE A 33 12.69 0.93 12.66
CA ILE A 33 11.88 0.05 11.81
C ILE A 33 10.36 0.26 12.05
N PRO A 34 9.85 0.22 13.30
CA PRO A 34 8.42 0.50 13.57
C PRO A 34 8.01 1.92 13.23
N GLU A 35 8.89 2.91 13.45
CA GLU A 35 8.64 4.32 13.12
C GLU A 35 8.45 4.52 11.60
N LEU A 36 9.33 3.93 10.79
CA LEU A 36 9.24 3.93 9.33
C LEU A 36 8.00 3.18 8.83
N MET A 37 7.70 2.01 9.39
CA MET A 37 6.49 1.24 9.04
C MET A 37 5.21 2.02 9.35
N ARG A 38 5.14 2.71 10.49
CA ARG A 38 3.98 3.55 10.84
C ARG A 38 3.85 4.77 9.92
N GLY A 39 4.96 5.38 9.54
CA GLY A 39 4.99 6.48 8.56
C GLY A 39 4.48 6.02 7.19
N LEU A 40 5.06 4.94 6.67
CA LEU A 40 4.66 4.35 5.39
C LEU A 40 3.19 3.89 5.41
N GLY A 41 2.76 3.23 6.48
CA GLY A 41 1.39 2.75 6.62
C GLY A 41 0.35 3.88 6.61
N ARG A 42 0.67 5.02 7.23
CA ARG A 42 -0.18 6.21 7.15
C ARG A 42 -0.22 6.80 5.74
N GLY A 43 0.93 6.94 5.09
CA GLY A 43 1.00 7.43 3.71
C GLY A 43 0.24 6.54 2.72
N VAL A 44 0.37 5.21 2.83
CA VAL A 44 -0.38 4.25 1.99
C VAL A 44 -1.89 4.35 2.24
N ARG A 45 -2.32 4.54 3.49
CA ARG A 45 -3.74 4.72 3.82
C ARG A 45 -4.31 6.00 3.23
N GLU A 46 -3.65 7.14 3.46
CA GLU A 46 -4.08 8.43 2.90
C GLU A 46 -4.10 8.40 1.36
N PHE A 47 -3.10 7.75 0.73
CA PHE A 47 -3.06 7.58 -0.72
C PHE A 47 -4.21 6.72 -1.24
N LYS A 48 -4.63 5.70 -0.48
CA LYS A 48 -5.77 4.86 -0.84
C LYS A 48 -7.10 5.60 -0.65
N ASP A 49 -7.26 6.32 0.45
CA ASP A 49 -8.45 7.12 0.74
C ASP A 49 -8.66 8.21 -0.35
N ALA A 50 -7.58 8.89 -0.76
CA ALA A 50 -7.63 9.87 -1.84
C ALA A 50 -8.00 9.25 -3.20
N GLN A 51 -7.45 8.08 -3.54
CA GLN A 51 -7.81 7.37 -4.77
C GLN A 51 -9.27 6.92 -4.78
N ASP A 52 -9.78 6.43 -3.64
CA ASP A 52 -11.14 5.92 -3.56
C ASP A 52 -12.16 7.09 -3.61
N GLY A 53 -11.87 8.23 -2.99
CA GLY A 53 -12.68 9.46 -3.14
C GLY A 53 -12.70 10.01 -4.58
N MET A 54 -11.58 9.95 -5.30
CA MET A 54 -11.52 10.37 -6.72
C MET A 54 -12.40 9.50 -7.62
N LYS A 55 -12.49 8.18 -7.34
CA LYS A 55 -13.36 7.27 -8.10
C LYS A 55 -14.84 7.58 -7.86
N GLU A 56 -15.22 7.88 -6.63
CA GLU A 56 -16.59 8.23 -6.26
C GLU A 56 -17.04 9.54 -6.95
N GLU A 57 -16.17 10.54 -6.99
CA GLU A 57 -16.46 11.83 -7.64
C GLU A 57 -16.56 11.69 -9.18
N LEU A 58 -15.79 10.78 -9.78
CA LEU A 58 -15.88 10.45 -11.20
C LEU A 58 -17.19 9.71 -11.55
N ASP A 59 -17.62 8.75 -10.72
CA ASP A 59 -18.88 8.01 -10.92
C ASP A 59 -20.11 8.95 -10.77
N ASP A 60 -20.12 9.81 -9.75
CA ASP A 60 -21.18 10.80 -9.55
C ASP A 60 -21.25 11.84 -10.68
N SER A 61 -20.10 12.23 -11.24
CA SER A 61 -20.04 13.15 -12.39
C SER A 61 -20.58 12.54 -13.69
N VAL A 62 -20.37 11.23 -13.89
CA VAL A 62 -20.91 10.48 -15.03
C VAL A 62 -22.43 10.32 -14.87
N LYS A 63 -22.92 9.97 -13.68
CA LYS A 63 -24.37 9.85 -13.40
C LYS A 63 -25.14 11.16 -13.53
N LYS A 64 -24.53 12.29 -13.12
CA LYS A 64 -25.18 13.61 -13.18
C LYS A 64 -25.26 14.18 -14.60
N SER A 65 -24.38 13.74 -15.49
CA SER A 65 -24.36 14.17 -16.90
C SER A 65 -25.46 13.50 -17.73
N GLU A 66 -25.95 12.32 -17.33
CA GLU A 66 -27.04 11.62 -18.03
C GLU A 66 -28.43 12.18 -17.67
N ALA A 67 -28.65 12.64 -16.43
CA ALA A 67 -29.94 13.18 -15.98
C ALA A 67 -30.33 14.53 -16.62
N LYS A 68 -29.38 15.28 -17.21
CA LYS A 68 -29.65 16.60 -17.81
C LYS A 68 -30.05 16.53 -19.30
N LYS A 69 -29.90 15.38 -19.97
CA LYS A 69 -30.17 15.27 -21.42
C LYS A 69 -31.61 14.83 -21.77
N GLN A 70 -32.44 14.52 -20.77
CA GLN A 70 -33.76 13.91 -20.97
C GLN A 70 -34.96 14.84 -20.71
N SER A 71 -34.70 16.12 -20.42
CA SER A 71 -35.72 17.16 -20.18
C SER A 71 -35.58 18.35 -21.14
N ALA A 72 -35.27 18.09 -22.41
CA ALA A 72 -35.54 19.04 -23.48
C ALA A 72 -37.02 18.88 -23.90
N PRO A 73 -37.86 19.93 -23.81
CA PRO A 73 -39.20 19.91 -24.37
C PRO A 73 -39.10 19.62 -25.86
N GLN A 74 -39.71 18.53 -26.31
CA GLN A 74 -39.84 18.25 -27.73
C GLN A 74 -40.60 19.42 -28.38
N PRO A 75 -40.08 20.06 -29.43
CA PRO A 75 -40.87 20.99 -30.22
C PRO A 75 -42.03 20.21 -30.84
N GLN A 76 -43.25 20.48 -30.39
CA GLN A 76 -44.46 20.04 -31.06
C GLN A 76 -44.48 20.66 -32.46
N GLN A 77 -44.39 19.82 -33.49
CA GLN A 77 -44.76 20.13 -34.87
C GLN A 77 -45.73 19.05 -35.37
#